data_AF-A0A1I0E585-F1
#
_entry.id   AF-A0A1I0E585-F1
#
_cell.length_a   1.000
_cell.length_b   1.000
_cell.length_c   1.000
_cell.angle_alpha   90.00
_cell.angle_beta   90.00
_cell.angle_gamma   90.00
#
_symmetry.space_group_name_H-M   'P 1'
#
loop_
_entity.id
_entity.type
_entity.pdbx_description
1 polymer ?
#
loop_
_entity_poly.entity_id
_entity_poly.type
_entity_poly.pdbx_seq_one_letter_code
_entity_poly.pdbx_strand_id
1 'polypeptide(L)' 'MTTAKATPGVSAMEREDSTLFLDMVRRILEQEVAPFYEDWEEAHQVPRELWNKLGEAGLLGVDLPEEYGGSDAGP' A
#
# COMPACT_ATOMS: atom_id res chain seq x y z
N MET A 1 24.95 -13.15 18.70
CA MET A 1 25.24 -11.71 18.51
C MET A 1 25.26 -11.47 17.00
N THR A 2 24.10 -11.23 16.40
CA THR A 2 23.96 -10.94 14.96
C THR A 2 23.37 -9.55 14.85
N THR A 3 24.05 -8.73 14.06
CA THR A 3 23.97 -7.27 14.03
C THR A 3 22.60 -6.79 13.54
N ALA A 4 22.02 -5.82 14.25
CA ALA A 4 20.89 -5.05 13.76
C ALA A 4 21.36 -4.21 12.56
N LYS A 5 20.84 -4.49 11.36
CA LYS A 5 21.05 -3.64 10.19
C LYS A 5 20.28 -2.34 10.44
N ALA A 6 21.01 -1.28 10.80
CA ALA A 6 20.47 0.07 10.85
C ALA A 6 19.91 0.43 9.48
N THR A 7 18.63 0.79 9.41
CA THR A 7 18.00 1.36 8.21
C THR A 7 18.57 2.76 8.02
N PRO A 8 19.38 3.02 6.97
CA PRO A 8 19.91 4.35 6.74
C PRO A 8 18.77 5.26 6.26
N GLY A 9 18.82 6.52 6.65
CA GLY A 9 17.71 7.45 6.53
C GLY A 9 17.26 7.70 5.09
N VAL A 10 15.94 7.59 4.88
CA VAL A 10 15.21 8.00 3.67
C VAL A 10 15.67 9.41 3.28
N SER A 11 16.31 9.52 2.11
CA SER A 11 16.78 10.79 1.52
C SER A 11 15.60 11.73 1.22
N ALA A 12 15.86 13.02 0.99
CA ALA A 12 14.79 14.00 0.77
C ALA A 12 13.96 13.71 -0.50
N MET A 13 14.57 13.17 -1.56
CA MET A 13 13.88 12.76 -2.79
C MET A 13 13.07 11.48 -2.59
N GLU A 14 13.61 10.50 -1.85
CA GLU A 14 12.85 9.31 -1.45
C GLU A 14 11.66 9.66 -0.53
N ARG A 15 11.76 10.73 0.26
CA ARG A 15 10.63 11.24 1.06
C ARG A 15 9.55 11.87 0.21
N GLU A 16 9.90 12.60 -0.84
CA GLU A 16 8.94 13.24 -1.75
C GLU A 16 8.16 12.18 -2.54
N ASP A 17 8.84 11.19 -3.11
CA ASP A 17 8.19 10.04 -3.77
C ASP A 17 7.36 9.21 -2.79
N SER A 18 7.88 8.97 -1.58
CA SER A 18 7.11 8.30 -0.51
C SER A 18 5.88 9.11 -0.10
N THR A 19 5.96 10.44 -0.11
CA THR A 19 4.83 11.31 0.27
C THR A 19 3.72 11.22 -0.78
N LEU A 20 4.06 11.19 -2.07
CA LEU A 20 3.09 11.00 -3.14
C LEU A 20 2.42 9.62 -3.07
N PHE A 21 3.20 8.57 -2.82
CA PHE A 21 2.67 7.22 -2.61
C PHE A 21 1.72 7.16 -1.40
N LEU A 22 2.12 7.74 -0.27
CA LEU A 22 1.28 7.79 0.94
C LEU A 22 -0.01 8.60 0.74
N ASP A 23 0.04 9.70 -0.01
CA ASP A 23 -1.16 10.50 -0.34
C ASP A 23 -2.13 9.71 -1.21
N MET A 24 -1.62 8.95 -2.19
CA MET A 24 -2.42 8.06 -3.02
C MET A 24 -3.07 6.94 -2.19
N VAL A 25 -2.30 6.27 -1.33
CA VAL A 25 -2.83 5.25 -0.40
C VAL A 25 -3.93 5.86 0.48
N ARG A 26 -3.67 7.03 1.05
CA ARG A 26 -4.64 7.72 1.91
C ARG A 26 -5.95 8.00 1.20
N ARG A 27 -5.91 8.53 -0.03
CA ARG A 27 -7.12 8.82 -0.81
C ARG A 27 -7.93 7.57 -1.08
N ILE A 28 -7.27 6.47 -1.42
CA ILE A 28 -7.95 5.19 -1.66
C ILE A 28 -8.59 4.68 -0.36
N LEU A 29 -7.90 4.76 0.78
CA LEU A 29 -8.50 4.38 2.06
C LEU A 29 -9.71 5.26 2.43
N GLU A 30 -9.63 6.57 2.21
CA GLU A 30 -10.73 7.51 2.48
C GLU A 30 -11.94 7.27 1.57
N GLN A 31 -11.73 6.85 0.32
CA GLN A 31 -12.81 6.62 -0.66
C GLN A 31 -13.38 5.21 -0.62
N GLU A 32 -12.53 4.20 -0.46
CA GLU A 32 -12.88 2.79 -0.65
C GLU A 32 -12.99 2.02 0.65
N VAL A 33 -12.39 2.49 1.76
CA VAL A 33 -12.41 1.79 3.05
C VAL A 33 -13.27 2.51 4.08
N ALA A 34 -13.02 3.81 4.31
CA ALA A 34 -13.69 4.58 5.35
C ALA A 34 -15.23 4.51 5.34
N PRO A 35 -15.93 4.63 4.19
CA PRO A 35 -17.40 4.60 4.18
C PRO A 35 -18.01 3.20 4.38
N PHE A 36 -17.25 2.13 4.20
CA PHE A 36 -17.75 0.75 4.25
C PHE A 36 -17.18 -0.05 5.43
N TYR A 37 -16.24 0.52 6.17
CA TYR A 37 -15.51 -0.15 7.24
C TYR A 37 -16.45 -0.68 8.35
N GLU A 38 -17.43 0.11 8.77
CA GLU A 38 -18.39 -0.30 9.82
C GLU A 38 -19.21 -1.52 9.38
N ASP A 39 -19.69 -1.55 8.13
CA ASP A 39 -20.42 -2.68 7.57
C ASP A 39 -19.56 -3.95 7.50
N TRP A 40 -18.28 -3.81 7.18
CA TRP A 40 -17.35 -4.95 7.08
C TRP A 40 -16.94 -5.49 8.44
N GLU A 41 -16.84 -4.59 9.44
CA GLU A 41 -16.59 -4.96 10.82
C GLU A 41 -17.76 -5.77 11.36
N GLU A 42 -19.00 -5.28 11.19
CA GLU A 42 -20.22 -6.00 11.59
C GLU A 42 -20.38 -7.34 10.85
N ALA A 43 -20.07 -7.37 9.55
CA ALA A 43 -20.11 -8.60 8.74
C ALA A 43 -18.93 -9.55 8.99
N HIS A 44 -17.91 -9.13 9.75
CA HIS A 44 -16.65 -9.85 9.95
C HIS A 44 -15.97 -10.27 8.62
N GLN A 45 -16.20 -9.50 7.55
CA GLN A 45 -15.79 -9.87 6.20
C GLN A 45 -15.42 -8.65 5.37
N VAL A 46 -14.18 -8.65 4.87
CA VAL A 46 -13.71 -7.66 3.90
C VAL A 46 -14.10 -8.13 2.48
N PRO A 47 -14.73 -7.28 1.65
CA PRO A 47 -15.14 -7.65 0.31
C PRO A 47 -13.93 -7.91 -0.58
N ARG A 48 -14.04 -8.93 -1.46
CA ARG A 48 -12.99 -9.23 -2.45
C ARG A 48 -12.75 -8.10 -3.44
N GLU A 49 -13.77 -7.30 -3.71
CA GLU A 49 -13.69 -6.17 -4.64
C GLU A 49 -12.69 -5.11 -4.15
N LEU A 50 -12.55 -4.92 -2.84
CA LEU A 50 -11.52 -4.03 -2.29
C LEU A 50 -10.12 -4.50 -2.69
N TRP A 51 -9.85 -5.80 -2.57
CA TRP A 51 -8.57 -6.39 -2.93
C TRP A 51 -8.26 -6.22 -4.43
N ASN A 52 -9.27 -6.37 -5.29
CA ASN A 52 -9.09 -6.12 -6.73
C ASN A 52 -8.74 -4.65 -7.00
N LYS A 53 -9.47 -3.70 -6.39
CA LYS A 53 -9.22 -2.26 -6.55
C LYS A 53 -7.82 -1.86 -6.07
N LEU A 54 -7.38 -2.40 -4.92
CA LEU A 54 -6.04 -2.16 -4.39
C LEU A 54 -4.96 -2.75 -5.31
N GLY A 55 -5.22 -3.89 -5.95
CA GLY A 55 -4.33 -4.48 -6.94
C GLY A 55 -4.23 -3.64 -8.22
N GLU A 56 -5.37 -3.20 -8.77
CA GLU A 56 -5.40 -2.31 -9.95
C GLU A 56 -4.72 -0.96 -9.69
N ALA A 57 -4.76 -0.46 -8.45
CA ALA A 57 -4.07 0.75 -8.04
C ALA A 57 -2.55 0.57 -7.83
N GLY A 58 -2.01 -0.64 -8.04
CA GLY A 58 -0.60 -0.95 -7.80
C GLY A 58 -0.20 -0.89 -6.32
N LEU A 59 -1.18 -0.95 -5.41
CA LEU A 59 -0.94 -0.89 -3.95
C LEU A 59 -0.71 -2.27 -3.35
N LEU A 60 -0.99 -3.35 -4.09
CA LEU A 60 -0.69 -4.73 -3.68
C LEU A 60 0.49 -5.25 -4.50
N GLY A 61 1.44 -5.90 -3.82
CA GLY A 61 2.59 -6.49 -4.50
C GLY A 61 3.56 -5.46 -5.06
N VAL A 62 3.75 -4.34 -4.37
CA VAL A 62 4.70 -3.28 -4.75
C VAL A 62 6.14 -3.79 -4.98
N ASP A 63 6.53 -4.86 -4.28
CA ASP A 63 7.83 -5.54 -4.40
C ASP A 63 7.86 -6.67 -5.45
N LEU A 64 6.75 -6.94 -6.15
CA LEU A 64 6.71 -7.96 -7.20
C LEU A 64 7.22 -7.38 -8.54
N PRO A 65 7.87 -8.21 -9.37
CA PRO A 65 8.24 -7.82 -10.73
C PRO A 65 7.00 -7.40 -11.54
N GLU A 66 7.20 -6.47 -12.48
CA GLU A 66 6.13 -5.96 -13.36
C GLU A 66 5.41 -7.08 -14.14
N GLU A 67 6.07 -8.22 -14.40
CA GLU A 67 5.48 -9.39 -15.04
C GLU A 67 4.30 -10.00 -14.23
N TYR A 68 4.24 -9.74 -12.94
CA TYR A 68 3.18 -10.20 -12.02
C TYR A 68 2.21 -9.09 -11.61
N GLY A 69 2.31 -7.90 -12.23
CA GLY A 69 1.47 -6.74 -11.92
C GLY A 69 1.91 -5.94 -10.69
N GLY A 70 3.15 -6.13 -10.22
CA GLY A 70 3.76 -5.27 -9.20
C GLY A 70 4.33 -3.97 -9.79
N SER A 71 4.47 -2.93 -8.97
CA SER A 71 4.95 -1.61 -9.41
C SER A 71 6.48 -1.45 -9.39
N ASP A 72 7.27 -2.52 -9.24
CA ASP A 72 8.74 -2.47 -9.13
C ASP A 72 9.23 -1.37 -8.16
N ALA A 73 8.46 -1.15 -7.08
CA ALA A 73 8.71 -0.10 -6.09
C ALA A 73 9.46 -0.64 -4.86
N GLY A 74 10.05 -1.83 -4.99
CA GLY A 74 10.92 -2.45 -4.00
C GLY A 74 12.35 -1.87 -4.07
N PRO A 75 13.05 -1.71 -2.94
CA PRO A 75 14.43 -1.21 -2.87
C PRO A 75 15.50 -2.23 -3.31
#